data_AF-A0A7S0T3U4-F1
#
_entry.id   AF-A0A7S0T3U4-F1
#
_cell.length_a   1.000
_cell.length_b   1.000
_cell.length_c   1.000
_cell.angle_alpha   90.00
_cell.angle_beta   90.00
_cell.angle_gamma   90.00
#
_symmetry.space_group_name_H-M   'P 1'
#
loop_
_entity.id
_entity.type
_entity.pdbx_description
1 polymer ?
#
loop_
_entity_poly.entity_id
_entity_poly.type
_entity_poly.pdbx_seq_one_letter_code
_entity_poly.pdbx_strand_id
1 'polypeptide(L)'
;SDSNLPRDAFLKAEIAKNKDGYVPLTTMLKFNRLAALTTDSDVIVHALRTASRLVGVSEDGSAVRRNTKLPSVSLWKTRAVFVDGFGKASTVDDKGPELETLETLFEPYGKVLSIKKRRTTVRASNKNNTNNNGGGGGGGGEGEAGAEEGVF
;
A
#
# COMPACT_ATOMS: atom_id res chain seq x y z
N SER A 1 10.42 0.16 6.93
CA SER A 1 10.97 -1.19 6.73
C SER A 1 11.36 -1.39 5.27
N ASP A 2 12.14 -2.44 4.98
CA ASP A 2 12.57 -2.79 3.60
C ASP A 2 11.42 -3.23 2.70
N SER A 3 10.36 -3.78 3.30
CA SER A 3 9.18 -4.19 2.56
C SER A 3 8.25 -3.02 2.23
N ASN A 4 8.18 -1.99 3.09
CA ASN A 4 7.28 -0.85 2.87
C ASN A 4 7.93 0.29 2.07
N LEU A 5 9.08 0.79 2.52
CA LEU A 5 9.65 2.05 2.01
C LEU A 5 9.93 2.07 0.49
N PRO A 6 10.37 0.97 -0.16
CA PRO A 6 10.51 0.93 -1.61
C PRO A 6 9.20 1.08 -2.40
N ARG A 7 8.03 0.92 -1.78
CA ARG A 7 6.71 1.00 -2.44
C ARG A 7 5.87 2.18 -1.97
N ASP A 8 6.20 2.73 -0.81
CA ASP A 8 5.48 3.85 -0.20
C ASP A 8 5.84 5.18 -0.88
N ALA A 9 4.98 5.62 -1.80
CA ALA A 9 5.20 6.86 -2.55
C ALA A 9 5.15 8.11 -1.66
N PHE A 10 4.29 8.09 -0.63
CA PHE A 10 4.15 9.21 0.29
C PHE A 10 5.41 9.40 1.13
N LEU A 11 5.91 8.34 1.78
CA LEU A 11 7.14 8.44 2.57
C LEU A 11 8.35 8.81 1.71
N LYS A 12 8.46 8.28 0.49
CA LYS A 12 9.53 8.69 -0.43
C LYS A 12 9.49 10.18 -0.75
N ALA A 13 8.29 10.70 -1.05
CA ALA A 13 8.10 12.12 -1.32
C ALA A 13 8.46 12.96 -0.10
N GLU A 14 8.06 12.54 1.10
CA GLU A 14 8.36 13.27 2.33
C GLU A 14 9.86 13.27 2.66
N ILE A 15 10.54 12.12 2.51
CA ILE A 15 11.99 12.01 2.67
C ILE A 15 12.72 12.90 1.66
N ALA A 16 12.25 12.96 0.41
CA ALA A 16 12.88 13.76 -0.64
C ALA A 16 12.77 15.28 -0.41
N LYS A 17 11.87 15.75 0.45
CA LYS A 17 11.77 17.17 0.82
C LYS A 17 12.96 17.65 1.66
N ASN A 18 13.65 16.72 2.35
CA ASN A 18 14.79 17.04 3.19
C ASN A 18 16.05 16.35 2.64
N LYS A 19 17.12 17.10 2.39
CA LYS A 19 18.38 16.56 1.85
C LYS A 19 19.00 15.49 2.75
N ASP A 20 18.79 15.59 4.06
CA ASP A 20 19.29 14.64 5.06
C ASP A 20 18.33 13.48 5.33
N GLY A 21 17.19 13.46 4.64
CA GLY A 21 16.19 12.39 4.67
C GLY A 21 15.35 12.32 5.95
N TYR A 22 15.31 13.40 6.73
CA TYR A 22 14.47 13.51 7.91
C TYR A 22 13.00 13.78 7.55
N VAL A 23 12.11 13.07 8.24
CA VAL A 23 10.66 13.22 8.17
C VAL A 23 10.16 13.72 9.52
N PRO A 24 9.38 14.81 9.58
CA PRO A 24 8.82 15.33 10.82
C PRO A 24 7.98 14.28 11.56
N LEU A 25 8.09 14.25 12.89
CA LEU A 25 7.30 13.33 13.71
C LEU A 25 5.80 13.63 13.61
N THR A 26 5.43 14.90 13.38
CA THR A 26 4.06 15.30 13.07
C THR A 26 3.51 14.64 11.81
N THR A 27 4.35 14.39 10.80
CA THR A 27 3.95 13.60 9.62
C THR A 27 3.81 12.13 9.97
N MET A 28 4.69 11.59 10.83
CA MET A 28 4.59 10.20 11.30
C MET A 28 3.31 9.93 12.12
N LEU A 29 2.85 10.91 12.89
CA LEU A 29 1.60 10.82 13.66
C LEU A 29 0.33 10.78 12.78
N LYS A 30 0.43 11.07 11.47
CA LYS A 30 -0.69 10.89 10.52
C LYS A 30 -0.93 9.41 10.16
N PHE A 31 -0.02 8.52 10.52
CA PHE A 31 -0.18 7.09 10.26
C PHE A 31 -1.11 6.47 11.30
N ASN A 32 -2.30 6.06 10.87
CA ASN A 32 -3.38 5.56 11.75
C ASN A 32 -2.91 4.47 12.74
N ARG A 33 -2.05 3.53 12.31
CA ARG A 33 -1.55 2.48 13.22
C ARG A 33 -0.62 3.01 14.29
N LEU A 34 0.19 4.03 13.99
CA LEU A 34 1.05 4.66 15.00
C LEU A 34 0.20 5.49 15.96
N ALA A 35 -0.70 6.32 15.42
CA ALA A 35 -1.60 7.16 16.21
C ALA A 35 -2.52 6.36 17.14
N ALA A 36 -2.92 5.15 16.74
CA ALA A 36 -3.70 4.24 17.58
C ALA A 36 -2.90 3.67 18.77
N LEU A 37 -1.57 3.60 18.67
CA LEU A 37 -0.70 3.15 19.77
C LEU A 37 -0.36 4.30 20.71
N THR A 38 0.01 5.46 20.16
CA THR A 38 0.29 6.67 20.92
C THR A 38 0.30 7.89 20.01
N THR A 39 -0.06 9.04 20.56
CA THR A 39 0.09 10.36 19.95
C THR A 39 1.16 11.21 20.65
N ASP A 40 1.75 10.70 21.73
CA ASP A 40 2.78 11.39 22.50
C ASP A 40 4.15 11.26 21.80
N SER A 41 4.71 12.40 21.42
CA SER A 41 6.02 12.48 20.77
C SER A 41 7.14 11.96 21.65
N ASP A 42 7.10 12.21 22.97
CA ASP A 42 8.19 11.88 23.87
C ASP A 42 8.30 10.38 24.05
N VAL A 43 7.14 9.69 24.13
CA VAL A 43 7.06 8.23 24.14
C VAL A 43 7.65 7.65 22.86
N ILE A 44 7.32 8.21 21.70
CA ILE A 44 7.84 7.73 20.41
C ILE A 44 9.35 7.95 20.32
N VAL A 45 9.84 9.14 20.68
CA VAL A 45 11.28 9.46 20.68
C VAL A 45 12.05 8.54 21.61
N HIS A 46 11.54 8.33 22.83
CA HIS A 46 12.15 7.43 23.80
C HIS A 46 12.21 5.99 23.28
N ALA A 47 11.11 5.47 22.73
CA ALA A 47 11.05 4.13 22.17
C ALA A 47 12.01 3.95 20.99
N LEU A 48 12.12 4.95 20.11
CA LEU A 48 13.04 4.92 18.98
C LEU A 48 14.50 4.97 19.43
N ARG A 49 14.84 5.81 20.40
CA ARG A 49 16.22 5.92 20.91
C ARG A 49 16.69 4.65 21.64
N THR A 50 15.78 3.93 22.30
CA THR A 50 16.12 2.76 23.11
C THR A 50 16.08 1.45 22.32
N ALA A 51 15.06 1.26 21.46
CA ALA A 51 14.78 -0.03 20.86
C ALA A 51 15.08 -0.11 19.34
N SER A 52 15.19 1.03 18.65
CA SER A 52 15.32 1.03 17.19
C SER A 52 16.77 1.13 16.72
N ARG A 53 17.21 0.13 15.94
CA ARG A 53 18.46 0.20 15.15
C ARG A 53 18.26 0.78 13.75
N LEU A 54 17.03 0.70 13.23
CA LEU A 54 16.72 1.00 11.83
C LEU A 54 16.37 2.47 11.59
N VAL A 55 15.69 3.07 12.56
CA VAL A 55 15.20 4.45 12.53
C VAL A 55 15.90 5.22 13.64
N GLY A 56 16.50 6.35 13.28
CA GLY A 56 17.08 7.31 14.22
C GLY A 56 16.17 8.54 14.36
N VAL A 57 16.37 9.26 15.45
CA VAL A 57 15.71 10.52 15.76
C VAL A 57 16.71 11.66 15.62
N SER A 58 16.27 12.83 15.18
CA SER A 58 17.06 14.06 15.23
C SER A 58 17.46 14.42 16.67
N GLU A 59 18.45 15.30 16.79
CA GLU A 59 18.98 15.73 18.10
C GLU A 59 17.89 16.40 18.96
N ASP A 60 17.11 17.28 18.34
CA ASP A 60 15.96 17.99 18.91
C ASP A 60 14.71 17.12 19.13
N GLY A 61 14.70 15.85 18.68
CA GLY A 61 13.56 14.95 18.84
C GLY A 61 12.39 15.18 17.86
N SER A 62 12.47 16.18 16.98
CA SER A 62 11.34 16.62 16.16
C SER A 62 11.12 15.81 14.88
N ALA A 63 12.13 15.08 14.42
CA ALA A 63 12.11 14.35 13.15
C ALA A 63 12.78 12.98 13.26
N VAL A 64 12.41 12.09 12.34
CA VAL A 64 12.95 10.73 12.25
C VAL A 64 13.53 10.48 10.87
N ARG A 65 14.55 9.63 10.80
CA ARG A 65 15.09 9.15 9.52
C ARG A 65 15.49 7.70 9.60
N ARG A 66 15.65 7.09 8.44
CA ARG A 66 16.20 5.74 8.36
C ARG A 66 17.73 5.80 8.45
N ASN A 67 18.32 5.04 9.37
CA ASN A 67 19.76 5.00 9.59
C ASN A 67 20.52 4.19 8.54
N THR A 68 19.90 3.11 8.04
CA THR A 68 20.52 2.21 7.06
C THR A 68 19.95 2.43 5.66
N LYS A 69 20.80 2.32 4.64
CA LYS A 69 20.37 2.34 3.25
C LYS A 69 19.41 1.18 2.97
N LEU A 70 18.51 1.37 2.00
CA LEU A 70 17.68 0.28 1.51
C LEU A 70 18.55 -0.77 0.82
N PRO A 71 18.18 -2.07 0.93
CA PRO A 71 18.86 -3.11 0.18
C PRO A 71 18.73 -2.86 -1.33
N SER A 72 19.81 -3.11 -2.07
CA SER A 72 19.86 -2.92 -3.53
C SER A 72 18.95 -3.87 -4.29
N VAL A 73 18.69 -5.06 -3.73
CA VAL A 73 17.86 -6.10 -4.33
C VAL A 73 16.61 -6.31 -3.50
N SER A 74 15.45 -6.24 -4.15
CA SER A 74 14.17 -6.52 -3.51
C SER A 74 13.76 -7.98 -3.71
N LEU A 75 13.83 -8.77 -2.63
CA LEU A 75 13.53 -10.20 -2.64
C LEU A 75 12.03 -10.53 -2.49
N TRP A 76 11.15 -9.53 -2.63
CA TRP A 76 9.73 -9.71 -2.37
C TRP A 76 9.08 -10.67 -3.37
N LYS A 77 9.47 -10.66 -4.65
CA LYS A 77 8.88 -11.54 -5.67
C LYS A 77 9.16 -13.01 -5.41
N THR A 78 10.35 -13.34 -4.92
CA THR A 78 10.78 -14.72 -4.65
C THR A 78 10.34 -15.23 -3.27
N ARG A 79 9.85 -14.35 -2.39
CA ARG A 79 9.44 -14.68 -1.02
C ARG A 79 7.96 -14.37 -0.75
N ALA A 80 7.21 -13.97 -1.78
CA ALA A 80 5.79 -13.70 -1.67
C ALA A 80 5.00 -14.99 -1.92
N VAL A 81 4.03 -15.24 -1.05
CA VAL A 81 3.03 -16.29 -1.23
C VAL A 81 1.67 -15.65 -1.46
N PHE A 82 0.90 -16.23 -2.37
CA PHE A 82 -0.52 -15.89 -2.53
C PHE A 82 -1.34 -16.83 -1.66
N VAL A 83 -2.25 -16.27 -0.87
CA VAL A 83 -3.15 -17.03 -0.02
C VAL A 83 -4.58 -16.59 -0.28
N ASP A 84 -5.45 -17.57 -0.48
CA ASP A 84 -6.88 -17.42 -0.68
C ASP A 84 -7.63 -18.32 0.32
N GLY A 85 -8.94 -18.10 0.49
CA GLY A 85 -9.78 -18.84 1.43
C GLY A 85 -10.33 -18.00 2.59
N PHE A 86 -10.13 -16.68 2.58
CA PHE A 86 -10.65 -15.76 3.61
C PHE A 86 -12.12 -15.35 3.42
N GLY A 87 -12.84 -16.05 2.53
CA GLY A 87 -14.19 -15.68 2.12
C GLY A 87 -14.21 -14.48 1.16
N LYS A 88 -15.33 -14.32 0.44
CA LYS A 88 -15.58 -13.10 -0.34
C LYS A 88 -16.20 -12.06 0.58
N ALA A 89 -15.82 -10.80 0.39
CA ALA A 89 -16.46 -9.68 1.04
C ALA A 89 -17.98 -9.76 0.80
N SER A 90 -18.75 -9.94 1.87
CA SER A 90 -20.21 -10.08 1.76
C SER A 90 -20.91 -8.74 1.56
N THR A 91 -20.24 -7.65 1.96
CA THR A 91 -20.69 -6.26 1.79
C THR A 91 -19.55 -5.37 1.32
N VAL A 92 -19.87 -4.15 0.87
CA VAL A 92 -18.86 -3.15 0.47
C VAL A 92 -17.99 -2.73 1.67
N ASP A 93 -18.54 -2.79 2.88
CA ASP A 93 -17.86 -2.44 4.12
C ASP A 93 -17.12 -3.62 4.77
N ASP A 94 -17.21 -4.81 4.18
CA ASP A 94 -16.46 -5.97 4.65
C ASP A 94 -14.97 -5.80 4.33
N LYS A 95 -14.21 -5.45 5.37
CA LYS A 95 -12.76 -5.22 5.31
C LYS A 95 -11.95 -6.53 5.32
N GLY A 96 -12.62 -7.67 5.38
CA GLY A 96 -12.01 -8.97 5.59
C GLY A 96 -11.34 -9.09 6.96
N PRO A 97 -10.56 -10.17 7.19
CA PRO A 97 -9.89 -10.41 8.47
C PRO A 97 -8.92 -9.28 8.80
N GLU A 98 -8.83 -8.91 10.08
CA GLU A 98 -7.91 -7.86 10.52
C GLU A 98 -6.45 -8.24 10.32
N LEU A 99 -5.58 -7.23 10.22
CA LEU A 99 -4.17 -7.46 9.92
C LEU A 99 -3.49 -8.29 11.02
N GLU A 100 -3.82 -8.02 12.28
CA GLU A 100 -3.30 -8.73 13.46
C GLU A 100 -3.73 -10.20 13.48
N THR A 101 -4.98 -10.48 13.07
CA THR A 101 -5.47 -11.85 12.91
C THR A 101 -4.67 -12.59 11.85
N LEU A 102 -4.33 -11.93 10.73
CA LEU A 102 -3.51 -12.54 9.68
C LEU A 102 -2.06 -12.72 10.13
N GLU A 103 -1.47 -11.77 10.87
CA GLU A 103 -0.13 -11.89 11.44
C GLU A 103 -0.05 -13.12 12.37
N THR A 104 -1.03 -13.29 13.25
CA THR A 104 -1.14 -14.44 14.17
C THR A 104 -1.32 -15.76 13.41
N LEU A 105 -2.16 -15.77 12.37
CA LEU A 105 -2.40 -16.97 11.56
C LEU A 105 -1.13 -17.50 10.88
N PHE A 106 -0.24 -16.61 10.45
CA PHE A 106 0.96 -16.97 9.71
C PHE A 106 2.23 -17.08 10.58
N GLU A 107 2.18 -16.63 11.83
CA GLU A 107 3.30 -16.70 12.78
C GLU A 107 3.92 -18.11 12.90
N PRO A 108 3.15 -19.22 12.96
CA PRO A 108 3.71 -20.56 13.04
C PRO A 108 4.52 -20.99 11.80
N TYR A 109 4.26 -20.35 10.66
CA TYR A 109 4.90 -20.68 9.38
C TYR A 109 6.14 -19.83 9.10
N GLY A 110 6.47 -18.91 10.01
CA GLY A 110 7.67 -18.09 9.96
C GLY A 110 7.40 -16.59 10.06
N LYS A 111 8.49 -15.81 10.03
CA LYS A 111 8.42 -14.37 10.20
C LYS A 111 7.78 -13.68 8.99
N VAL A 112 6.59 -13.13 9.20
CA VAL A 112 5.89 -12.31 8.20
C VAL A 112 6.46 -10.90 8.16
N LEU A 113 6.86 -10.43 6.97
CA LEU A 113 7.42 -9.08 6.80
C LEU A 113 6.41 -8.06 6.23
N SER A 114 5.42 -8.53 5.49
CA SER A 114 4.43 -7.69 4.82
C SER A 114 3.22 -8.52 4.45
N ILE A 115 2.03 -8.00 4.76
CA ILE A 115 0.75 -8.54 4.30
C ILE A 115 0.09 -7.48 3.42
N LYS A 116 -0.46 -7.89 2.27
CA LYS A 116 -1.20 -7.02 1.37
C LYS A 116 -2.57 -7.64 1.08
N LYS A 117 -3.61 -7.11 1.71
CA LYS A 117 -4.99 -7.50 1.41
C LYS A 117 -5.35 -7.02 -0.01
N ARG A 118 -5.81 -7.93 -0.87
CA ARG A 118 -6.36 -7.58 -2.18
C ARG A 118 -7.78 -7.08 -1.97
N ARG A 119 -8.05 -5.81 -2.31
CA ARG A 119 -9.42 -5.29 -2.32
C ARG A 119 -10.02 -5.54 -3.70
N THR A 120 -11.19 -6.15 -3.72
CA THR A 120 -11.99 -6.25 -4.95
C THR A 120 -12.87 -5.01 -5.00
N THR A 121 -12.60 -4.09 -5.92
CA THR A 121 -13.59 -3.09 -6.29
C THR A 121 -14.71 -3.84 -6.99
N VAL A 122 -15.87 -3.98 -6.34
CA VAL A 122 -17.09 -4.35 -7.08
C VAL A 122 -17.32 -3.19 -8.04
N ARG A 123 -17.04 -3.38 -9.33
CA ARG A 123 -17.44 -2.40 -10.35
C ARG A 123 -18.95 -2.24 -10.19
N ALA A 124 -19.40 -1.04 -9.84
CA ALA A 124 -20.81 -0.69 -9.92
C ALA A 124 -21.25 -1.01 -11.36
N SER A 125 -22.10 -2.03 -11.52
CA SER A 125 -22.67 -2.39 -12.81
C SER A 125 -23.62 -1.26 -13.19
N ASN A 126 -23.16 -0.32 -14.00
CA ASN A 126 -23.98 0.80 -14.43
C ASN A 126 -25.02 0.29 -15.46
N LYS A 127 -26.19 -0.15 -14.98
CA LYS A 127 -27.38 -0.34 -15.81
C LYS A 127 -28.00 1.04 -16.06
N ASN A 128 -27.47 1.78 -17.02
CA ASN A 128 -28.21 2.85 -17.68
C ASN A 128 -28.23 2.58 -19.18
N ASN A 129 -29.17 1.71 -19.58
CA ASN A 129 -29.69 1.70 -20.93
C ASN A 129 -31.08 2.33 -20.89
N THR A 130 -31.13 3.64 -21.18
CA THR A 130 -32.35 4.35 -21.53
C THR A 130 -32.09 5.17 -22.78
N ASN A 131 -32.43 4.54 -23.89
CA ASN A 131 -32.92 5.05 -25.17
C ASN A 131 -33.22 6.56 -25.24
N ASN A 132 -32.65 7.25 -26.24
CA ASN A 132 -33.38 8.24 -27.05
C ASN A 132 -32.66 8.55 -28.38
N ASN A 133 -33.46 9.00 -29.33
CA ASN A 133 -33.45 8.68 -30.76
C ASN A 133 -33.07 9.87 -31.67
N GLY A 134 -32.60 9.58 -32.89
CA GLY A 134 -32.63 10.45 -34.09
C GLY A 134 -31.34 11.26 -34.36
N GLY A 135 -30.74 11.29 -35.54
CA GLY A 135 -31.04 10.69 -36.85
C GLY A 135 -30.02 11.21 -37.90
N GLY A 136 -29.93 10.53 -39.04
CA GLY A 136 -29.47 11.12 -40.30
C GLY A 136 -28.08 10.71 -40.85
N GLY A 137 -28.11 9.85 -41.88
CA GLY A 137 -27.39 10.14 -43.13
C GLY A 137 -26.06 9.45 -43.44
N GLY A 138 -26.13 8.29 -44.12
CA GLY A 138 -25.49 8.08 -45.44
C GLY A 138 -24.00 7.73 -45.55
N GLY A 139 -23.72 6.64 -46.29
CA GLY A 139 -22.50 6.50 -47.11
C GLY A 139 -21.66 5.26 -46.78
N GLY A 140 -21.58 4.32 -47.73
CA GLY A 140 -20.95 3.01 -47.59
C GLY A 140 -19.43 2.99 -47.72
N GLY A 141 -18.87 1.79 -47.54
CA GLY A 141 -17.45 1.51 -47.71
C GLY A 141 -17.06 0.18 -47.07
N GLU A 142 -16.92 -0.83 -47.90
CA GLU A 142 -16.55 -2.21 -47.63
C GLU A 142 -15.11 -2.34 -47.06
N GLY A 143 -14.81 -3.48 -46.41
CA GLY A 143 -13.47 -4.07 -46.50
C GLY A 143 -12.75 -4.42 -45.20
N GLU A 144 -12.76 -5.72 -44.94
CA GLU A 144 -11.63 -6.54 -44.47
C GLU A 144 -11.19 -6.61 -43.00
N ALA A 145 -10.93 -7.88 -42.65
CA ALA A 145 -10.55 -8.43 -41.38
C ALA A 145 -9.05 -8.27 -41.10
N GLY A 146 -8.70 -8.12 -39.84
CA GLY A 146 -7.30 -8.16 -39.37
C GLY A 146 -7.26 -8.70 -37.96
N ALA A 147 -6.62 -9.85 -37.82
CA ALA A 147 -6.59 -10.70 -36.65
C ALA A 147 -5.84 -10.13 -35.45
N GLU A 148 -6.17 -10.73 -34.31
CA GLU A 148 -5.59 -10.55 -32.98
C GLU A 148 -4.10 -10.91 -32.93
N GLU A 149 -3.29 -10.09 -32.26
CA GLU A 149 -2.14 -10.58 -31.48
C GLU A 149 -1.99 -9.75 -30.19
N GLY A 150 -2.43 -10.34 -29.08
CA GLY A 150 -2.16 -9.87 -27.73
C GLY A 150 -1.01 -10.68 -27.12
N VAL A 151 0.15 -10.06 -26.99
CA VAL A 151 1.28 -10.58 -26.21
C VAL A 151 1.11 -10.16 -24.75
N PHE A 152 1.15 -11.14 -23.83
CA PHE A 152 1.40 -10.94 -22.40
C PHE A 152 2.88 -11.15 -22.08
#